data_AF-A0A9E1PWN4-F1
#
_entry.id   AF-A0A9E1PWN4-F1
#
_cell.length_a   1.000
_cell.length_b   1.000
_cell.length_c   1.000
_cell.angle_alpha   90.00
_cell.angle_beta   90.00
_cell.angle_gamma   90.00
#
_symmetry.space_group_name_H-M   'P 1'
#
loop_
_entity.id
_entity.type
_entity.pdbx_description
1 polymer ?
#
loop_
_entity_poly.entity_id
_entity_poly.type
_entity_poly.pdbx_seq_one_letter_code
_entity_poly.pdbx_strand_id
1 'polypeptide(L)' 'MTPPESPPPQSVDEMRRALAAAFDDAADHHRDGRFPEAIKLYQQVLKRDPRHASSWINMGVALRAAGQVDAAAASLLR' A
#
# COMPACT_ATOMS: atom_id res chain seq x y z
N MET A 1 42.56 -3.87 -19.03
CA MET A 1 41.18 -4.39 -18.94
C MET A 1 40.68 -4.05 -17.56
N THR A 2 39.78 -3.07 -17.46
CA THR A 2 39.14 -2.68 -16.20
C THR A 2 38.21 -3.81 -15.73
N PRO A 3 38.11 -4.08 -14.42
CA PRO A 3 37.15 -5.05 -13.90
C PRO A 3 35.72 -4.61 -14.25
N PRO A 4 34.76 -5.56 -14.34
CA PRO A 4 33.36 -5.22 -14.60
C PRO A 4 32.87 -4.29 -13.50
N GLU A 5 32.25 -3.17 -13.86
CA GLU A 5 31.51 -2.34 -12.92
C GLU A 5 30.56 -3.23 -12.12
N SER A 6 30.59 -3.09 -10.79
CA SER A 6 29.63 -3.72 -9.90
C SER A 6 28.21 -3.53 -10.45
N PRO A 7 27.36 -4.57 -10.47
CA PRO A 7 26.01 -4.44 -11.01
C PRO A 7 25.27 -3.31 -10.27
N PRO A 8 24.49 -2.46 -10.96
CA PRO A 8 23.64 -1.48 -10.30
C PRO A 8 22.79 -2.23 -9.27
N PRO A 9 22.65 -1.70 -8.05
CA PRO A 9 22.05 -2.46 -6.96
C PRO A 9 20.62 -2.90 -7.35
N GLN A 10 20.27 -4.17 -7.12
CA GLN A 10 18.89 -4.58 -6.84
C GLN A 10 17.87 -4.20 -7.95
N SER A 11 17.95 -4.96 -9.05
CA SER A 11 17.22 -4.82 -10.32
C SER A 11 15.77 -4.31 -10.24
N VAL A 12 15.34 -3.52 -11.24
CA VAL A 12 13.97 -2.97 -11.39
C VAL A 12 12.86 -4.00 -11.13
N ASP A 13 13.13 -5.28 -11.41
CA ASP A 13 12.21 -6.38 -11.17
C ASP A 13 12.02 -6.72 -9.68
N GLU A 14 13.04 -6.59 -8.84
CA GLU A 14 12.92 -6.72 -7.38
C GLU A 14 12.06 -5.59 -6.81
N MET A 15 12.28 -4.35 -7.28
CA MET A 15 11.44 -3.20 -6.91
C MET A 15 9.98 -3.43 -7.29
N ARG A 16 9.72 -3.92 -8.51
CA ARG A 16 8.37 -4.27 -8.97
C ARG A 16 7.72 -5.36 -8.11
N ARG A 17 8.47 -6.41 -7.76
CA ARG A 17 7.99 -7.48 -6.87
C ARG A 17 7.68 -6.97 -5.47
N ALA A 18 8.53 -6.12 -4.91
CA ALA A 18 8.30 -5.50 -3.61
C ALA A 18 7.04 -4.61 -3.62
N LEU A 19 6.79 -3.89 -4.72
CA LEU A 19 5.57 -3.10 -4.89
C LEU A 19 4.31 -3.96 -5.00
N ALA A 20 4.39 -5.07 -5.75
CA ALA A 20 3.29 -6.02 -5.84
C ALA A 20 2.98 -6.64 -4.47
N ALA A 21 4.01 -7.09 -3.75
CA ALA A 21 3.85 -7.65 -2.41
C ALA A 21 3.25 -6.64 -1.42
N ALA A 22 3.69 -5.38 -1.45
CA ALA A 22 3.13 -4.32 -0.61
C ALA A 22 1.67 -4.00 -0.97
N PHE A 23 1.30 -4.10 -2.25
CA PHE A 23 -0.09 -3.94 -2.68
C PHE A 23 -0.98 -5.10 -2.22
N ASP A 24 -0.49 -6.33 -2.33
CA ASP A 24 -1.23 -7.52 -1.90
C ASP A 24 -1.46 -7.51 -0.39
N ASP A 25 -0.41 -7.20 0.40
CA ASP A 25 -0.52 -7.03 1.85
C ASP A 25 -1.52 -5.90 2.23
N ALA A 26 -1.50 -4.78 1.49
CA ALA A 26 -2.49 -3.71 1.65
C ALA A 26 -3.92 -4.21 1.40
N ALA A 27 -4.11 -5.06 0.38
CA ALA A 27 -5.40 -5.63 0.04
C ALA A 27 -5.89 -6.62 1.10
N ASP A 28 -5.00 -7.39 1.72
CA ASP A 28 -5.34 -8.32 2.79
C ASP A 28 -5.72 -7.58 4.07
N HIS A 29 -4.94 -6.58 4.48
CA HIS A 29 -5.32 -5.68 5.57
C HIS A 29 -6.67 -5.01 5.32
N HIS A 30 -6.95 -4.59 4.07
CA HIS A 30 -8.23 -4.00 3.70
C HIS A 30 -9.39 -5.01 3.87
N ARG A 31 -9.22 -6.25 3.40
CA ARG A 31 -10.23 -7.32 3.55
C ARG A 31 -10.51 -7.66 5.01
N ASP A 32 -9.50 -7.59 5.86
CA ASP A 32 -9.63 -7.83 7.30
C ASP A 32 -10.23 -6.66 8.09
N GLY A 33 -10.63 -5.57 7.40
CA GLY A 33 -11.16 -4.36 8.04
C GLY A 33 -10.10 -3.53 8.77
N ARG A 34 -8.81 -3.88 8.61
CA ARG A 34 -7.65 -3.16 9.16
C ARG A 34 -7.30 -1.99 8.24
N PHE A 35 -8.26 -1.07 8.11
CA PHE A 35 -8.18 0.05 7.16
C PHE A 35 -6.98 0.98 7.41
N PRO A 36 -6.59 1.33 8.66
CA PRO A 36 -5.42 2.17 8.90
C PRO A 36 -4.11 1.57 8.37
N GLU A 37 -3.92 0.26 8.54
CA GLU A 37 -2.76 -0.48 8.04
C GLU A 37 -2.76 -0.55 6.51
N ALA A 38 -3.91 -0.88 5.92
CA ALA A 38 -4.08 -0.91 4.47
C ALA A 38 -3.74 0.45 3.82
N ILE A 39 -4.23 1.55 4.38
CA ILE A 39 -3.95 2.91 3.89
C ILE A 39 -2.45 3.20 3.89
N LYS A 40 -1.73 2.84 4.97
CA LYS A 40 -0.27 3.04 5.05
C LYS A 40 0.46 2.28 3.95
N LEU A 41 0.06 1.05 3.65
CA LEU A 41 0.70 0.24 2.60
C LEU A 41 0.37 0.77 1.20
N TYR A 42 -0.88 1.15 0.92
CA TYR A 42 -1.22 1.79 -0.35
C TYR A 42 -0.43 3.09 -0.57
N GLN A 43 -0.23 3.90 0.47
CA GLN A 43 0.62 5.10 0.39
C GLN A 43 2.08 4.76 0.06
N GLN A 44 2.62 3.66 0.58
CA GLN A 44 3.98 3.23 0.23
C GLN A 44 4.09 2.85 -1.24
N VAL A 45 3.10 2.12 -1.77
CA VAL A 45 3.03 1.80 -3.20
C VAL A 45 2.96 3.08 -4.02
N LEU A 46 2.10 4.04 -3.66
CA LEU A 46 1.93 5.31 -4.36
C LEU A 46 3.14 6.24 -4.27
N LYS A 47 3.94 6.17 -3.20
CA LYS A 47 5.22 6.91 -3.09
C LYS A 47 6.25 6.43 -4.10
N ARG A 48 6.17 5.17 -4.53
CA ARG A 48 7.10 4.55 -5.48
C ARG A 48 6.57 4.56 -6.91
N ASP A 49 5.29 4.27 -7.06
CA ASP A 49 4.54 4.39 -8.32
C ASP A 49 3.29 5.27 -8.11
N PRO A 50 3.41 6.60 -8.29
CA PRO A 50 2.28 7.52 -8.20
C PRO A 50 1.18 7.26 -9.22
N ARG A 51 1.45 6.47 -10.27
CA ARG A 51 0.52 6.15 -11.35
C ARG A 51 -0.23 4.84 -11.11
N HIS A 52 0.01 4.17 -9.98
CA HIS A 52 -0.65 2.91 -9.67
C HIS A 52 -2.14 3.13 -9.33
N ALA A 53 -3.00 3.06 -10.35
CA ALA A 53 -4.44 3.35 -10.25
C ALA A 53 -5.16 2.48 -9.20
N SER A 54 -4.82 1.19 -9.12
CA SER A 54 -5.41 0.26 -8.16
C SER A 54 -5.16 0.69 -6.71
N SER A 55 -3.97 1.21 -6.40
CA SER A 55 -3.68 1.72 -5.05
C SER A 55 -4.49 2.97 -4.73
N TRP A 56 -4.68 3.90 -5.67
CA TRP A 56 -5.52 5.07 -5.46
C TRP A 56 -6.98 4.70 -5.17
N ILE A 57 -7.52 3.79 -5.98
CA ILE A 57 -8.90 3.31 -5.85
C ILE A 57 -9.08 2.62 -4.49
N ASN A 58 -8.24 1.64 -4.18
CA ASN A 58 -8.37 0.85 -2.96
C ASN A 58 -8.10 1.69 -1.71
N MET A 59 -7.15 2.63 -1.75
CA MET A 59 -6.92 3.57 -0.64
C MET A 59 -8.13 4.47 -0.41
N GLY A 60 -8.79 4.95 -1.46
CA GLY A 60 -10.01 5.75 -1.35
C GLY A 60 -11.17 4.97 -0.70
N VAL A 61 -11.34 3.69 -1.06
CA VAL A 61 -12.33 2.81 -0.43
C VAL A 61 -11.99 2.57 1.04
N ALA A 62 -10.73 2.25 1.34
CA ALA A 62 -10.27 2.03 2.72
C ALA A 62 -10.43 3.29 3.59
N LEU A 63 -10.16 4.49 3.06
CA LEU A 63 -10.37 5.77 3.76
C LEU A 63 -11.85 6.00 4.11
N ARG A 64 -12.76 5.69 3.17
CA ARG A 64 -14.20 5.80 3.43
C ARG A 64 -14.65 4.81 4.51
N ALA A 65 -14.18 3.57 4.44
CA ALA A 65 -14.53 2.53 5.41
C ALA A 65 -13.96 2.83 6.81
N ALA A 66 -12.72 3.31 6.90
CA ALA A 66 -12.13 3.76 8.16
C ALA A 66 -12.98 4.83 8.84
N GLY A 67 -13.43 5.85 8.10
CA GLY A 67 -14.30 6.90 8.64
C GLY A 67 -15.67 6.40 9.09
N GLN A 68 -16.19 5.32 8.49
CA GLN A 68 -17.43 4.67 8.95
C GLN A 68 -17.21 3.89 10.24
N VAL A 69 -16.08 3.20 10.39
CA VAL A 69 -15.72 2.48 11.63
C VAL A 69 -15.51 3.47 12.77
N ASP A 70 -14.77 4.56 12.54
CA ASP A 70 -14.54 5.58 13.56
C ASP A 70 -15.86 6.24 13.99
N ALA A 71 -16.75 6.56 13.04
CA ALA A 71 -18.07 7.11 13.35
C ALA A 71 -18.98 6.11 14.09
N ALA A 72 -18.91 4.81 13.75
CA ALA A 72 -19.66 3.77 14.44
C ALA A 72 -19.17 3.60 15.89
N ALA A 73 -17.85 3.55 16.10
CA ALA A 73 -17.25 3.47 17.42
C ALA A 73 -17.61 4.68 18.30
N ALA A 74 -17.55 5.90 17.76
CA ALA A 74 -17.94 7.11 18.47
C ALA A 74 -19.43 7.10 18.89
N SER A 75 -20.29 6.51 18.06
CA SER A 75 -21.73 6.42 18.34
C SER A 75 -22.07 5.38 19.42
N LEU A 76 -21.23 4.36 19.62
CA LEU A 76 -21.37 3.34 20.67
C LEU A 76 -20.83 3.77 22.05
N LEU A 77 -20.06 4.86 22.10
CA LEU A 77 -19.44 5.39 23.32
C LEU A 77 -20.23 6.54 23.96
N ARG A 78 -21.49 6.73 23.55
CA ARG A 78 -22.40 7.78 24.03
C ARG A 78 -23.58 7.17 24.79
#